data_AF-A0A6I3USK8-F1
#
_entry.id   AF-A0A6I3USK8-F1
#
_cell.length_a   1.000
_cell.length_b   1.000
_cell.length_c   1.000
_cell.angle_alpha   90.00
_cell.angle_beta   90.00
_cell.angle_gamma   90.00
#
_symmetry.space_group_name_H-M   'P 1'
#
loop_
_entity.id
_entity.type
_entity.pdbx_description
1 polymer ?
#
loop_
_entity_poly.entity_id
_entity_poly.type
_entity_poly.pdbx_seq_one_letter_code
_entity_poly.pdbx_strand_id
1 'polypeptide(L)'
;YDISGQGFEKFETYIGIDQSANSSRSDHAVVDRIEIEIDGKVVYSSSVTNPEGFRYNTQAQFISVTIPQNAKKISLKSFAGEHTWGDEVVFADAKLIKTVSTQTITPDLLNKGINGGV
;
A
#
# COMPACT_ATOMS: atom_id res chain seq x y z
N TYR A 1 -1.88 4.69 8.23
CA TYR A 1 -3.13 5.31 7.76
C TYR A 1 -4.31 4.71 8.50
N ASP A 2 -5.26 5.54 8.92
CA ASP A 2 -6.57 5.10 9.40
C ASP A 2 -7.45 4.78 8.18
N ILE A 3 -8.03 3.59 8.16
CA ILE A 3 -8.92 3.07 7.11
C ILE A 3 -10.28 2.63 7.69
N SER A 4 -10.57 2.98 8.92
CA SER A 4 -11.80 2.60 9.61
C SER A 4 -13.04 3.10 8.89
N GLY A 5 -14.02 2.20 8.72
CA GLY A 5 -15.29 2.50 8.05
C GLY A 5 -15.19 2.78 6.55
N GLN A 6 -14.00 2.68 5.94
CA GLN A 6 -13.81 3.02 4.52
C GLN A 6 -14.20 1.88 3.56
N GLY A 7 -14.21 0.64 4.05
CA GLY A 7 -14.59 -0.53 3.26
C GLY A 7 -13.60 -0.88 2.15
N PHE A 8 -12.31 -0.59 2.32
CA PHE A 8 -11.28 -1.03 1.37
C PHE A 8 -11.10 -2.55 1.43
N GLU A 9 -10.87 -3.14 0.27
CA GLU A 9 -10.76 -4.60 0.05
C GLU A 9 -9.32 -5.03 -0.24
N LYS A 10 -8.50 -4.12 -0.78
CA LYS A 10 -7.15 -4.43 -1.21
C LYS A 10 -6.23 -3.22 -1.13
N PHE A 11 -4.95 -3.47 -0.86
CA PHE A 11 -3.86 -2.51 -1.04
C PHE A 11 -2.87 -3.04 -2.08
N GLU A 12 -2.50 -2.20 -3.04
CA GLU A 12 -1.54 -2.52 -4.10
C GLU A 12 -0.46 -1.44 -4.18
N THR A 13 0.77 -1.85 -4.47
CA THR A 13 1.93 -0.95 -4.62
C THR A 13 3.08 -1.68 -5.30
N TYR A 14 4.00 -0.94 -5.91
CA TYR A 14 5.38 -1.39 -6.10
C TYR A 14 6.23 -0.92 -4.92
N ILE A 15 7.18 -1.74 -4.49
CA ILE A 15 8.17 -1.38 -3.47
C ILE A 15 9.59 -1.51 -4.01
N GLY A 16 10.46 -0.60 -3.61
CA GLY A 16 11.87 -0.60 -3.98
C GLY A 16 12.58 0.65 -3.49
N ILE A 17 13.81 0.85 -3.97
CA ILE A 17 14.59 2.06 -3.75
C ILE A 17 14.51 2.90 -5.04
N ASP A 18 14.23 4.19 -4.88
CA ASP A 18 14.14 5.10 -6.02
C ASP A 18 15.49 5.27 -6.73
N GLN A 19 15.46 5.48 -8.04
CA GLN A 19 16.68 5.64 -8.84
C GLN A 19 17.36 7.01 -8.64
N SER A 20 16.74 7.92 -7.88
CA SER A 20 17.40 9.14 -7.40
C SER A 20 18.31 8.91 -6.18
N ALA A 21 18.24 7.74 -5.53
CA ALA A 21 19.09 7.41 -4.39
C ALA A 21 20.58 7.45 -4.77
N ASN A 22 21.40 8.04 -3.90
CA ASN A 22 22.85 7.96 -4.06
C ASN A 22 23.35 6.56 -3.67
N SER A 23 23.88 5.83 -4.65
CA SER A 23 24.45 4.49 -4.50
C SER A 23 25.97 4.42 -4.75
N SER A 24 26.67 5.56 -4.65
CA SER A 24 28.12 5.62 -4.92
C SER A 24 28.97 4.82 -3.94
N ARG A 25 28.41 4.46 -2.78
CA ARG A 25 29.06 3.60 -1.77
C ARG A 25 28.18 2.38 -1.51
N SER A 26 28.82 1.27 -1.17
CA SER A 26 28.15 -0.02 -0.94
C SER A 26 27.28 -0.06 0.32
N ASP A 27 27.49 0.85 1.25
CA ASP A 27 26.74 1.01 2.51
C ASP A 27 25.62 2.07 2.41
N HIS A 28 25.34 2.56 1.20
CA HIS A 28 24.18 3.39 0.90
C HIS A 28 23.13 2.60 0.11
N ALA A 29 21.86 3.03 0.18
CA ALA A 29 20.74 2.40 -0.50
C ALA A 29 20.64 0.91 -0.13
N VAL A 30 20.65 0.63 1.17
CA VAL A 30 20.54 -0.70 1.77
C VAL A 30 19.33 -0.69 2.67
N VAL A 31 18.32 -1.50 2.34
CA VAL A 31 17.10 -1.59 3.14
C VAL A 31 16.87 -3.03 3.51
N ASP A 32 17.02 -3.37 4.79
CA ASP A 32 16.86 -4.72 5.32
C ASP A 32 15.55 -5.38 4.87
N ARG A 33 14.43 -4.67 5.08
CA ARG A 33 13.12 -5.16 4.65
C ARG A 33 12.07 -4.07 4.60
N ILE A 34 10.97 -4.39 3.93
CA ILE A 34 9.74 -3.61 3.88
C ILE A 34 8.59 -4.52 4.33
N GLU A 35 7.74 -4.01 5.21
CA GLU A 35 6.56 -4.71 5.71
C GLU A 35 5.28 -3.90 5.47
N ILE A 36 4.20 -4.65 5.23
CA ILE A 36 2.83 -4.11 5.27
C ILE A 36 2.14 -4.77 6.45
N GLU A 37 1.58 -3.93 7.32
CA GLU A 37 0.84 -4.37 8.49
C GLU A 37 -0.61 -3.88 8.40
N ILE A 38 -1.56 -4.75 8.74
CA ILE A 38 -2.96 -4.39 8.91
C ILE A 38 -3.38 -4.73 10.34
N ASP A 39 -3.90 -3.74 11.06
CA ASP A 39 -4.35 -3.85 12.47
C ASP A 39 -3.32 -4.53 13.41
N GLY A 40 -2.03 -4.19 13.28
CA GLY A 40 -0.99 -4.79 14.12
C GLY A 40 -0.42 -6.12 13.61
N LYS A 41 -1.00 -6.71 12.56
CA LYS A 41 -0.54 -7.97 11.97
C LYS A 41 0.22 -7.73 10.68
N VAL A 42 1.46 -8.23 10.61
CA VAL A 42 2.24 -8.26 9.37
C VAL A 42 1.54 -9.17 8.36
N VAL A 43 1.07 -8.60 7.26
CA VAL A 43 0.40 -9.31 6.15
C VAL A 43 1.33 -9.53 4.97
N TYR A 44 2.42 -8.78 4.89
CA TYR A 44 3.51 -8.97 3.94
C TYR A 44 4.83 -8.56 4.60
N SER A 45 5.89 -9.35 4.36
CA SER A 45 7.28 -8.98 4.66
C SER A 45 8.16 -9.35 3.48
N SER A 46 8.95 -8.40 3.00
CA SER A 46 9.92 -8.65 1.93
C SER A 46 11.02 -9.62 2.34
N SER A 47 11.27 -9.84 3.63
CA SER A 47 12.29 -10.79 4.10
C SER A 47 11.99 -12.23 3.66
N VAL A 48 10.74 -12.53 3.30
CA VAL A 48 10.33 -13.86 2.80
C VAL A 48 10.67 -14.01 1.32
N THR A 49 10.51 -12.95 0.51
CA THR A 49 10.74 -12.98 -0.95
C THR A 49 12.11 -12.47 -1.36
N ASN A 50 12.78 -11.73 -0.48
CA ASN A 50 14.07 -11.09 -0.69
C ASN A 50 14.83 -11.01 0.65
N PRO A 51 15.39 -12.14 1.13
CA PRO A 51 15.99 -12.24 2.46
C PRO A 51 17.24 -11.37 2.64
N GLU A 52 17.92 -10.99 1.55
CA GLU A 52 19.11 -10.13 1.57
C GLU A 52 18.79 -8.63 1.64
N GLY A 53 17.51 -8.27 1.66
CA GLY A 53 17.03 -6.89 1.62
C GLY A 53 17.17 -6.25 0.24
N PHE A 54 16.79 -4.98 0.14
CA PHE A 54 16.90 -4.21 -1.10
C PHE A 54 18.27 -3.55 -1.21
N ARG A 55 18.73 -3.44 -2.45
CA ARG A 55 19.84 -2.61 -2.90
C ARG A 55 19.33 -1.69 -4.01
N TYR A 56 20.11 -0.66 -4.34
CA TYR A 56 19.80 0.28 -5.43
C TYR A 56 19.36 -0.39 -6.75
N ASN A 57 19.93 -1.54 -7.10
CA ASN A 57 19.64 -2.29 -8.32
C ASN A 57 18.67 -3.48 -8.12
N THR A 58 18.11 -3.67 -6.92
CA THR A 58 17.09 -4.69 -6.69
C THR A 58 15.84 -4.32 -7.48
N GLN A 59 15.36 -5.26 -8.31
CA GLN A 59 14.13 -5.08 -9.07
C GLN A 59 12.96 -4.77 -8.12
N ALA A 60 12.18 -3.73 -8.46
CA ALA A 60 10.99 -3.38 -7.69
C ALA A 60 10.00 -4.55 -7.64
N GLN A 61 9.37 -4.76 -6.49
CA GLN A 61 8.43 -5.86 -6.25
C GLN A 61 7.00 -5.34 -6.26
N PHE A 62 6.11 -5.98 -7.04
CA PHE A 62 4.69 -5.70 -7.00
C PHE A 62 4.03 -6.44 -5.83
N ILE A 63 3.32 -5.69 -4.99
CA ILE A 63 2.65 -6.22 -3.81
C ILE A 63 1.14 -5.99 -3.94
N SER A 64 0.37 -7.03 -3.63
CA SER A 64 -1.09 -7.01 -3.61
C SER A 64 -1.54 -7.78 -2.37
N VAL A 65 -2.11 -7.07 -1.39
CA VAL A 65 -2.59 -7.67 -0.14
C VAL A 65 -4.07 -7.42 0.04
N THR A 66 -4.80 -8.47 0.43
CA THR A 66 -6.21 -8.37 0.81
C THR A 66 -6.34 -7.66 2.14
N ILE A 67 -7.25 -6.69 2.22
CA ILE A 67 -7.60 -5.99 3.45
C ILE A 67 -8.78 -6.73 4.10
N PRO A 68 -8.64 -7.22 5.34
CA PRO A 68 -9.75 -7.81 6.08
C PRO A 68 -10.92 -6.84 6.24
N GLN A 69 -12.14 -7.37 6.23
CA GLN A 69 -13.33 -6.58 6.49
C GLN A 69 -13.23 -5.87 7.85
N ASN A 70 -13.66 -4.61 7.91
CA ASN A 70 -13.62 -3.76 9.10
C ASN A 70 -12.21 -3.43 9.61
N ALA A 71 -11.15 -3.68 8.82
CA ALA A 71 -9.81 -3.25 9.17
C ALA A 71 -9.78 -1.74 9.43
N LYS A 72 -8.97 -1.33 10.39
CA LYS A 72 -8.95 0.06 10.87
C LYS A 72 -7.65 0.77 10.56
N LYS A 73 -6.55 0.04 10.42
CA LYS A 73 -5.23 0.62 10.21
C LYS A 73 -4.43 -0.19 9.21
N ILE A 74 -3.80 0.51 8.28
CA ILE A 74 -2.69 -0.01 7.47
C ILE A 74 -1.41 0.77 7.81
N SER A 75 -0.31 0.06 8.01
CA SER A 75 1.01 0.63 8.24
C SER A 75 1.97 0.13 7.18
N LEU A 76 2.74 1.05 6.59
CA LEU A 76 3.84 0.76 5.69
C LEU A 76 5.13 0.99 6.47
N LYS A 77 5.99 -0.02 6.55
CA LYS A 77 7.21 0.03 7.35
C LYS A 77 8.42 -0.29 6.49
N SER A 78 9.44 0.54 6.58
CA SER A 78 10.77 0.27 6.02
C SER A 78 11.77 0.13 7.17
N PHE A 79 12.70 -0.78 7.01
CA PHE A 79 13.76 -1.05 7.99
C PHE A 79 15.10 -0.86 7.29
N ALA A 80 15.88 0.11 7.77
CA ALA A 80 17.10 0.58 7.12
C ALA A 80 18.31 -0.36 7.35
N GLY A 81 18.31 -1.12 8.45
CA GLY A 81 19.47 -1.92 8.85
C GLY A 81 20.46 -1.08 9.66
N GLU A 82 21.74 -1.08 9.27
CA GLU A 82 22.82 -0.46 10.04
C GLU A 82 22.83 1.08 9.94
N HIS A 83 22.52 1.61 8.76
CA HIS A 83 22.54 3.04 8.45
C HIS A 83 21.24 3.43 7.74
N THR A 84 21.03 4.73 7.50
CA THR A 84 19.85 5.26 6.79
C THR A 84 20.22 6.01 5.50
N TRP A 85 21.43 5.79 4.99
CA TRP A 85 22.01 6.64 3.96
C TRP A 85 21.55 6.23 2.56
N GLY A 86 20.84 7.12 1.87
CA GLY A 86 20.34 6.83 0.51
C GLY A 86 19.21 5.79 0.48
N ASP A 87 18.58 5.52 1.62
CA ASP A 87 17.46 4.58 1.72
C ASP A 87 16.14 5.23 1.29
N GLU A 88 16.13 5.72 0.05
CA GLU A 88 15.00 6.38 -0.59
C GLU A 88 13.94 5.34 -0.97
N VAL A 89 13.35 4.69 0.04
CA VAL A 89 12.29 3.69 -0.14
C VAL A 89 11.05 4.36 -0.73
N VAL A 90 10.57 3.80 -1.82
CA VAL A 90 9.34 4.24 -2.48
C VAL A 90 8.28 3.16 -2.46
N PHE A 91 7.05 3.58 -2.16
CA PHE A 91 5.82 2.83 -2.36
C PHE A 91 5.15 3.41 -3.61
N ALA A 92 5.66 3.02 -4.78
CA ALA A 92 5.24 3.57 -6.06
C ALA A 92 3.86 3.03 -6.48
N ASP A 93 3.01 3.93 -6.98
CA ASP A 93 1.62 3.61 -7.35
C ASP A 93 0.81 2.95 -6.21
N ALA A 94 1.11 3.32 -4.97
CA ALA A 94 0.39 2.84 -3.79
C ALA A 94 -1.08 3.26 -3.82
N LYS A 95 -1.99 2.29 -3.78
CA LYS A 95 -3.43 2.52 -3.87
C LYS A 95 -4.25 1.58 -2.99
N LEU A 96 -5.36 2.12 -2.48
CA LEU A 96 -6.41 1.36 -1.79
C LEU A 96 -7.58 1.17 -2.75
N ILE A 97 -8.07 -0.07 -2.84
CA ILE A 97 -9.12 -0.46 -3.77
C ILE A 97 -10.35 -0.85 -2.97
N LYS A 98 -11.53 -0.40 -3.42
CA LYS A 98 -12.83 -0.84 -2.94
C LYS A 98 -13.76 -1.06 -4.13
N THR A 99 -14.63 -2.05 -4.04
CA THR A 99 -15.71 -2.21 -5.01
C THR A 99 -16.84 -1.26 -4.62
N VAL A 100 -17.31 -0.45 -5.57
CA VAL A 100 -18.49 0.40 -5.37
C VAL A 100 -19.65 -0.21 -6.13
N SER A 101 -20.77 -0.46 -5.45
CA SER A 101 -22.01 -0.77 -6.14
C SER A 101 -22.58 0.54 -6.70
N THR A 102 -22.69 0.60 -8.02
CA THR A 102 -23.47 1.66 -8.67
C THR A 102 -24.93 1.25 -8.64
N GLN A 103 -25.81 2.08 -8.08
CA GLN A 103 -27.24 1.89 -8.34
C GLN A 103 -27.54 2.28 -9.78
N THR A 104 -28.14 1.36 -10.54
CA THR A 104 -28.81 1.70 -11.78
C THR A 104 -30.04 2.54 -11.43
N ILE A 105 -30.04 3.82 -11.84
CA ILE A 105 -31.24 4.64 -11.68
C ILE A 105 -32.27 4.15 -12.70
N THR A 106 -33.35 3.55 -12.20
CA THR A 106 -34.52 3.22 -13.02
C THR A 106 -35.42 4.44 -13.16
N PRO A 107 -36.25 4.54 -14.22
CA PRO A 107 -37.23 5.62 -14.36
C PRO A 107 -38.12 5.81 -13.12
N ASP A 108 -38.43 4.73 -12.40
CA ASP A 108 -39.23 4.76 -11.18
C ASP A 108 -38.50 5.42 -9.99
N LEU A 109 -37.17 5.32 -9.91
CA LEU A 109 -36.36 6.00 -8.90
C LEU A 109 -36.18 7.49 -9.20
N LEU A 110 -36.18 7.89 -10.47
CA LEU A 110 -36.23 9.29 -10.90
C LEU A 110 -37.54 9.98 -10.48
N ASN A 111 -38.67 9.29 -10.67
CA ASN A 111 -40.00 9.86 -10.39
C ASN A 111 -40.32 9.93 -8.88
N LYS A 112 -39.66 9.13 -8.03
CA LYS A 112 -39.80 9.22 -6.57
C LYS A 112 -39.09 10.43 -5.95
N GLY A 113 -38.05 10.97 -6.58
CA GLY A 113 -37.33 12.15 -6.09
C GLY A 113 -38.07 13.47 -6.30
N ILE A 114 -39.01 13.53 -7.25
CA ILE A 114 -39.76 14.75 -7.59
C ILE A 114 -41.01 14.92 -6.70
N ASN A 115 -41.58 13.84 -6.17
CA ASN A 115 -42.82 13.86 -5.39
C ASN A 115 -42.63 13.89 -3.86
N GLY A 116 -41.38 14.01 -3.37
CA GLY A 116 -41.04 14.03 -1.95
C GLY A 116 -40.77 15.43 -1.37
N GLY A 117 -40.90 16.49 -2.18
CA GLY A 117 -40.83 17.88 -1.72
C GLY A 117 -42.21 18.45 -1.51
N VAL A 118 -42.69 18.43 -0.27
CA VAL A 118 -43.76 19.29 0.25
C VAL A 118 -43.18 20.12 1.37
#